data_AF-A0A554VC70-F1
#
_entry.id   AF-A0A554VC70-F1
#
_cell.length_a   1.000
_cell.length_b   1.000
_cell.length_c   1.000
_cell.angle_alpha   90.00
_cell.angle_beta   90.00
_cell.angle_gamma   90.00
#
_symmetry.space_group_name_H-M   'P 1'
#
loop_
_entity.id
_entity.type
_entity.pdbx_description
1 polymer ?
#
loop_
_entity_poly.entity_id
_entity_poly.type
_entity_poly.pdbx_seq_one_letter_code
_entity_poly.pdbx_strand_id
1 'polypeptide(L)'
;MKNWYYNKHHKKFICHIVQYLHMDIEDFEERLEQGGCYEQTINAWMLKLYNKGVTSEDAIQIIYRARIFMITRNKIHLNSIENSRY
;
A
#
# COMPACT_ATOMS: atom_id res chain seq x y z
N MET A 1 -9.31 16.47 9.10
CA MET A 1 -9.65 15.11 8.65
C MET A 1 -9.94 15.13 7.16
N LYS A 2 -9.14 14.44 6.33
CA LYS A 2 -9.51 14.24 4.92
C LYS A 2 -10.61 13.18 4.90
N ASN A 3 -11.84 13.61 4.65
CA ASN A 3 -12.96 12.71 4.44
C ASN A 3 -12.74 12.01 3.11
N TRP A 4 -12.24 10.77 3.14
CA TRP A 4 -12.06 9.96 1.94
C TRP A 4 -13.44 9.46 1.49
N TYR A 5 -14.20 10.31 0.81
CA TYR A 5 -15.44 9.90 0.16
C TYR A 5 -15.11 9.05 -1.07
N TYR A 6 -14.74 7.81 -0.80
CA TYR A 6 -14.64 6.80 -1.83
C TYR A 6 -16.03 6.51 -2.35
N ASN A 7 -16.28 6.77 -3.64
CA ASN A 7 -17.47 6.25 -4.27
C ASN A 7 -17.43 4.70 -4.23
N LYS A 8 -18.58 4.06 -4.46
CA LYS A 8 -18.72 2.60 -4.37
C LYS A 8 -17.68 1.83 -5.21
N HIS A 9 -17.33 2.35 -6.39
CA HIS A 9 -16.35 1.71 -7.28
C HIS A 9 -14.94 1.80 -6.72
N HIS A 10 -14.57 2.95 -6.17
CA HIS A 10 -13.27 3.15 -5.56
C HIS A 10 -13.12 2.32 -4.28
N LYS A 11 -14.15 2.26 -3.42
CA LYS A 11 -14.13 1.38 -2.24
C LYS A 11 -13.93 -0.08 -2.64
N LYS A 12 -14.65 -0.56 -3.66
CA LYS A 12 -14.48 -1.93 -4.18
C LYS A 12 -13.05 -2.18 -4.67
N PHE A 13 -12.46 -1.22 -5.40
CA PHE A 13 -11.09 -1.31 -5.89
C PHE A 13 -10.07 -1.43 -4.74
N ILE A 14 -10.19 -0.58 -3.73
CA ILE A 14 -9.32 -0.60 -2.53
C ILE A 14 -9.48 -1.92 -1.77
N CYS A 15 -10.71 -2.32 -1.44
CA CYS A 15 -10.96 -3.56 -0.70
C CYS A 15 -10.37 -4.77 -1.43
N HIS A 16 -10.53 -4.85 -2.76
CA HIS A 16 -10.00 -5.96 -3.54
C HIS A 16 -8.48 -6.07 -3.44
N ILE A 17 -7.77 -4.93 -3.49
CA ILE A 17 -6.31 -4.90 -3.37
C ILE A 17 -5.86 -5.22 -1.94
N VAL A 18 -6.49 -4.62 -0.93
CA VAL A 18 -6.16 -4.84 0.49
C VAL A 18 -6.32 -6.31 0.87
N GLN A 19 -7.42 -6.93 0.47
CA GLN A 19 -7.66 -8.36 0.68
C GLN A 19 -6.61 -9.22 -0.01
N TYR A 20 -6.22 -8.89 -1.25
CA TYR A 20 -5.18 -9.63 -1.95
C TYR A 20 -3.81 -9.51 -1.26
N LEU A 21 -3.53 -8.37 -0.64
CA LEU A 21 -2.30 -8.17 0.13
C LEU A 21 -2.29 -8.90 1.49
N HIS A 22 -3.34 -9.67 1.78
CA HIS A 22 -3.58 -10.37 3.04
C HIS A 22 -3.58 -9.42 4.25
N MET A 23 -4.13 -8.23 4.07
CA MET A 23 -4.36 -7.27 5.13
C MET A 23 -5.84 -7.26 5.49
N ASP A 24 -6.15 -7.12 6.77
CA ASP A 24 -7.51 -6.85 7.19
C ASP A 24 -7.91 -5.43 6.77
N ILE A 25 -9.14 -5.27 6.30
CA ILE A 25 -9.63 -3.99 5.76
C ILE A 25 -9.92 -2.99 6.87
N GLU A 26 -10.43 -3.45 8.01
CA GLU A 26 -10.75 -2.59 9.16
C GLU A 26 -9.46 -2.09 9.80
N ASP A 27 -8.50 -3.00 10.01
CA ASP A 27 -7.15 -2.63 10.49
C ASP A 27 -6.46 -1.66 9.52
N PHE A 28 -6.58 -1.89 8.21
CA PHE A 28 -5.99 -1.02 7.20
C PHE A 28 -6.60 0.39 7.24
N GLU A 29 -7.93 0.49 7.33
CA GLU A 29 -8.65 1.77 7.42
C GLU A 29 -8.30 2.49 8.73
N GLU A 30 -8.27 1.80 9.87
CA GLU A 30 -7.89 2.36 11.17
C GLU A 30 -6.45 2.91 11.13
N ARG A 31 -5.50 2.13 10.63
CA ARG A 31 -4.10 2.55 10.48
C ARG A 31 -3.96 3.73 9.54
N LEU A 32 -4.74 3.78 8.47
CA LEU A 32 -4.75 4.91 7.54
C LEU A 32 -5.21 6.20 8.24
N GLU A 33 -6.25 6.12 9.07
CA GLU A 33 -6.76 7.24 9.85
C GLU A 33 -5.78 7.71 10.93
N GLN A 34 -5.10 6.78 11.59
CA GLN A 34 -4.02 7.05 12.56
C GLN A 34 -2.76 7.64 11.92
N GLY A 35 -2.67 7.62 10.59
CA GLY A 35 -1.54 8.17 9.86
C GLY A 35 -0.37 7.18 9.66
N GLY A 36 -0.66 5.87 9.65
CA GLY A 36 0.31 4.82 9.36
C GLY A 36 1.02 5.05 8.02
N CYS A 37 2.34 5.20 8.07
CA CYS A 37 3.14 5.54 6.88
C CYS A 37 3.04 4.47 5.77
N TYR A 38 2.94 3.19 6.17
CA TYR A 38 2.83 2.07 5.24
C TYR A 38 1.47 2.06 4.53
N GLU A 39 0.37 2.18 5.28
CA GLU A 39 -0.99 2.19 4.75
C GLU A 39 -1.26 3.43 3.91
N GLN A 40 -0.74 4.60 4.32
CA GLN A 40 -0.79 5.81 3.50
C GLN A 40 -0.06 5.65 2.16
N THR A 41 1.11 5.00 2.17
CA THR A 41 1.88 4.74 0.95
C THR A 41 1.11 3.84 -0.01
N ILE A 42 0.55 2.75 0.50
CA ILE A 42 -0.26 1.82 -0.31
C ILE A 42 -1.52 2.51 -0.83
N ASN A 43 -2.23 3.27 0.01
CA ASN A 43 -3.40 4.02 -0.39
C ASN A 43 -3.10 5.06 -1.47
N ALA A 44 -1.97 5.75 -1.38
CA ALA A 44 -1.53 6.68 -2.42
C ALA A 44 -1.25 5.98 -3.76
N TRP A 45 -0.66 4.77 -3.74
CA TRP A 45 -0.46 3.98 -4.95
C TRP A 45 -1.80 3.51 -5.55
N MET A 46 -2.71 2.99 -4.72
CA MET A 46 -4.04 2.56 -5.15
C MET A 46 -4.79 3.72 -5.80
N LEU A 47 -4.82 4.90 -5.17
CA LEU A 47 -5.47 6.09 -5.70
C LEU A 47 -4.89 6.49 -7.07
N LYS A 48 -3.56 6.46 -7.20
CA LYS A 48 -2.88 6.81 -8.46
C LYS A 48 -3.20 5.82 -9.58
N LEU A 49 -3.33 4.54 -9.27
CA LEU A 49 -3.67 3.49 -10.24
C LEU A 49 -5.15 3.56 -10.63
N TYR A 50 -6.03 3.77 -9.66
CA TYR A 50 -7.46 3.98 -9.87
C TYR A 50 -7.71 5.18 -10.81
N ASN A 51 -7.07 6.32 -10.53
CA ASN A 51 -7.20 7.52 -11.37
C ASN A 51 -6.66 7.35 -12.80
N LYS A 52 -5.77 6.38 -13.01
CA LYS A 52 -5.27 6.01 -14.35
C LYS A 52 -6.16 4.99 -15.06
N GLY A 53 -7.24 4.54 -14.44
CA GLY A 53 -8.13 3.50 -14.99
C GLY A 53 -7.48 2.12 -15.04
N VAL A 54 -6.47 1.86 -14.21
CA VAL A 54 -5.84 0.53 -14.14
C VAL A 54 -6.82 -0.46 -13.51
N THR A 55 -6.89 -1.67 -14.05
CA THR A 55 -7.74 -2.74 -13.51
C THR A 55 -7.28 -3.16 -12.11
N SER A 56 -8.16 -3.75 -11.31
CA SER A 56 -7.77 -4.22 -9.97
C SER A 56 -6.69 -5.29 -10.04
N GLU A 57 -6.77 -6.18 -11.02
CA GLU A 57 -5.86 -7.30 -11.25
C GLU A 57 -4.44 -6.80 -11.59
N ASP A 58 -4.33 -5.81 -12.48
CA ASP A 58 -3.05 -5.20 -12.82
C ASP A 58 -2.49 -4.38 -11.66
N ALA A 59 -3.36 -3.64 -10.96
CA ALA A 59 -2.97 -2.83 -9.81
C ALA A 59 -2.40 -3.70 -8.69
N ILE A 60 -2.99 -4.87 -8.44
CA ILE A 60 -2.50 -5.87 -7.50
C ILE A 60 -1.05 -6.25 -7.82
N GLN A 61 -0.75 -6.60 -9.08
CA GLN A 61 0.60 -7.01 -9.47
C GLN A 61 1.61 -5.87 -9.31
N ILE A 62 1.22 -4.65 -9.68
CA ILE A 62 2.08 -3.46 -9.56
C ILE A 62 2.39 -3.19 -8.08
N ILE A 63 1.36 -3.19 -7.23
CA ILE A 63 1.52 -2.90 -5.79
C ILE A 63 2.32 -4.00 -5.10
N TYR A 64 2.09 -5.27 -5.45
CA TYR A 64 2.86 -6.39 -4.92
C TYR A 64 4.36 -6.25 -5.23
N ARG A 65 4.72 -5.93 -6.48
CA ARG A 65 6.11 -5.68 -6.88
C ARG A 65 6.71 -4.47 -6.18
N ALA A 66 5.95 -3.37 -6.09
CA ALA A 66 6.40 -2.16 -5.39
C ALA A 66 6.63 -2.42 -3.89
N ARG A 67 5.74 -3.20 -3.25
CA ARG A 67 5.85 -3.63 -1.85
C ARG A 67 7.10 -4.47 -1.63
N ILE A 68 7.36 -5.47 -2.48
CA ILE A 68 8.58 -6.28 -2.41
C ILE A 68 9.81 -5.39 -2.50
N PHE A 69 9.86 -4.49 -3.50
CA PHE A 69 11.00 -3.61 -3.71
C PHE A 69 11.27 -2.68 -2.51
N MET A 70 10.22 -2.15 -1.88
CA MET A 70 10.33 -1.33 -0.68
C MET A 70 10.89 -2.14 0.50
N ILE A 71 10.39 -3.36 0.71
CA ILE A 71 10.87 -4.24 1.79
C ILE A 71 12.32 -4.68 1.54
N THR A 72 12.68 -5.06 0.32
CA THR A 72 14.03 -5.52 0.00
C THR A 72 15.06 -4.40 0.05
N ARG A 73 14.73 -3.19 -0.41
CA ARG A 73 15.62 -2.02 -0.22
C ARG A 73 15.88 -1.72 1.26
N ASN A 74 14.84 -1.78 2.09
CA ASN A 74 15.01 -1.54 3.52
C ASN A 74 15.89 -2.62 4.18
N LYS A 75 15.74 -3.90 3.79
CA LYS A 75 16.63 -4.98 4.28
C LYS A 75 18.09 -4.77 3.88
N ILE A 76 18.35 -4.42 2.62
CA ILE A 76 19.71 -4.16 2.13
C ILE A 76 20.32 -2.97 2.89
N HIS A 77 19.53 -1.91 3.12
CA HIS A 77 19.99 -0.74 3.87
C HIS A 77 20.32 -1.07 5.33
N LEU A 78 19.47 -1.82 6.04
CA LEU A 78 19.73 -2.25 7.42
C LEU A 78 20.99 -3.12 7.52
N ASN A 79 21.16 -4.08 6.61
CA ASN A 79 22.35 -4.93 6.57
C ASN A 79 23.63 -4.11 6.27
N SER A 80 23.54 -3.05 5.45
CA SER A 80 24.70 -2.19 5.18
C SER A 80 25.11 -1.35 6.39
N ILE A 81 24.15 -0.92 7.23
CA ILE A 81 24.43 -0.19 8.47
C ILE A 81 25.08 -1.13 9.50
N GLU A 82 24.56 -2.35 9.67
CA GLU A 82 25.13 -3.34 10.60
C GLU A 82 26.57 -3.73 10.23
N ASN A 83 26.87 -3.92 8.94
CA ASN A 83 28.22 -4.25 8.48
C ASN A 83 29.21 -3.08 8.52
N SER A 84 28.75 -1.84 8.78
CA SER A 84 29.63 -0.67 8.94
C SER A 84 29.96 -0.35 10.40
N ARG A 85 29.38 -1.09 11.35
CA ARG A 85 29.59 -0.94 12.80
C ARG A 85 30.68 -1.88 13.35
N TYR A 86 31.37 -2.61 12.49
CA TYR A 86 32.50 -3.49 12.81
C TYR A 86 33.72 -3.08 12.00
#